data_AF-A0A8H5H6J4-F1
#
_entry.id   AF-A0A8H5H6J4-F1
#
_cell.length_a   1.000
_cell.length_b   1.000
_cell.length_c   1.000
_cell.angle_alpha   90.00
_cell.angle_beta   90.00
_cell.angle_gamma   90.00
#
_symmetry.space_group_name_H-M   'P 1'
#
loop_
_entity.id
_entity.type
_entity.pdbx_description
1 polymer ?
#
loop_
_entity_poly.entity_id
_entity_poly.type
_entity_poly.pdbx_seq_one_letter_code
_entity_poly.pdbx_strand_id
1 'polypeptide(L)'
;MSSMLIFVLRVLSANMVPIRILLRHGPITACPIAHSEKLVLEYLNLAEGSMERHFIERRFGKTNVLKLVKHYEEEQANKEWLEASTMACPGCEVHVEKSLGCNHMTCTKCRQHFCYRCGTKLAGKDPYRHYSTVGDRCYNKLFDFQAEDEEWQPVEGFFVE
;
A
#
# COMPACT_ATOMS: atom_id res chain seq x y z
N MET A 1 -34.06 21.01 -23.17
CA MET A 1 -34.02 19.94 -22.15
C MET A 1 -33.19 18.81 -22.73
N SER A 2 -32.11 18.29 -22.17
CA SER A 2 -31.27 18.62 -21.02
C SER A 2 -29.92 17.97 -21.33
N SER A 3 -28.82 18.67 -21.05
CA SER A 3 -27.47 18.12 -21.12
C SER A 3 -27.16 17.33 -19.84
N MET A 4 -26.57 16.14 -19.96
CA MET A 4 -25.75 15.47 -18.91
C MET A 4 -24.65 14.66 -19.63
N LEU A 5 -23.38 15.10 -19.60
CA LEU A 5 -22.34 14.81 -18.60
C LEU A 5 -21.93 13.32 -18.48
N ILE A 6 -20.79 13.02 -19.14
CA ILE A 6 -19.59 12.25 -18.68
C ILE A 6 -19.80 10.87 -18.03
N PHE A 7 -19.20 9.83 -18.64
CA PHE A 7 -18.26 8.92 -17.94
C PHE A 7 -17.37 8.19 -18.96
N VAL A 8 -16.06 8.45 -18.89
CA VAL A 8 -15.03 7.84 -19.73
C VAL A 8 -14.59 6.53 -19.07
N LEU A 9 -14.89 5.40 -19.68
CA LEU A 9 -14.26 4.11 -19.40
C LEU A 9 -13.62 3.61 -20.69
N ARG A 10 -12.32 3.84 -20.85
CA ARG A 10 -11.50 3.18 -21.88
C ARG A 10 -10.74 2.03 -21.24
N VAL A 11 -11.30 0.84 -21.36
CA VAL A 11 -10.53 -0.41 -21.38
C VAL A 11 -9.96 -0.52 -22.79
N LEU A 12 -8.64 -0.45 -22.93
CA LEU A 12 -7.97 -0.80 -24.18
C LEU A 12 -6.97 -1.92 -23.87
N SER A 13 -7.27 -3.10 -24.38
CA SER A 13 -6.30 -4.18 -24.54
C SER A 13 -6.36 -4.70 -25.97
N ALA A 14 -5.19 -5.12 -26.44
CA ALA A 14 -4.89 -5.92 -27.62
C ALA A 14 -4.86 -5.21 -28.98
N ASN A 15 -3.65 -4.80 -29.39
CA ASN A 15 -3.18 -4.99 -30.76
C ASN A 15 -1.71 -5.41 -30.72
N MET A 16 -1.41 -6.52 -31.41
CA MET A 16 -0.09 -7.11 -31.57
C MET A 16 0.78 -6.37 -32.60
N VAL A 17 2.06 -6.81 -32.68
CA VAL A 17 3.05 -6.71 -33.81
C VAL A 17 4.13 -5.60 -33.62
N PRO A 18 5.41 -5.77 -34.06
CA PRO A 18 6.32 -6.93 -34.17
C PRO A 18 7.69 -6.72 -33.46
N ILE A 19 8.49 -7.80 -33.42
CA ILE A 19 9.90 -7.83 -33.04
C ILE A 19 10.74 -6.94 -33.95
N ARG A 20 11.36 -5.89 -33.41
CA ARG A 20 12.44 -5.15 -34.08
C ARG A 20 13.49 -4.72 -33.06
N ILE A 21 14.70 -5.25 -33.27
CA ILE A 21 15.93 -5.00 -32.52
C ILE A 21 16.25 -3.50 -32.55
N LEU A 22 15.99 -2.77 -31.46
CA LEU A 22 16.60 -1.46 -31.19
C LEU A 22 16.85 -1.33 -29.68
N LEU A 23 18.11 -1.49 -29.30
CA LEU A 23 18.66 -1.24 -27.98
C LEU A 23 18.58 0.27 -27.66
N ARG A 24 17.50 0.71 -27.01
CA ARG A 24 17.48 1.91 -26.17
C ARG A 24 16.36 1.78 -25.14
N HIS A 25 16.73 1.64 -23.86
CA HIS A 25 15.76 1.76 -22.77
C HIS A 25 15.31 3.23 -22.67
N GLY A 26 14.07 3.48 -23.07
CA GLY A 26 13.35 4.71 -22.73
C GLY A 26 12.93 4.72 -21.26
N PRO A 27 12.49 5.87 -20.73
CA PRO A 27 12.45 6.19 -19.29
C PRO A 27 11.35 5.51 -18.47
N ILE A 28 10.70 4.46 -19.00
CA ILE A 28 9.51 3.86 -18.38
C ILE A 28 9.72 2.39 -17.98
N THR A 29 10.86 1.78 -18.33
CA THR A 29 11.19 0.42 -17.88
C THR A 29 12.22 0.48 -16.77
N ALA A 30 11.82 0.11 -15.55
CA ALA A 30 12.73 -0.11 -14.43
C ALA A 30 13.91 -0.98 -14.88
N CYS A 31 15.11 -0.62 -14.44
CA CYS A 31 16.33 -1.29 -14.84
C CYS A 31 16.23 -2.78 -14.46
N PRO A 32 16.38 -3.74 -15.40
CA PRO A 32 16.23 -5.15 -15.12
C PRO A 32 17.51 -5.72 -14.54
N ILE A 33 18.06 -5.08 -13.51
CA ILE A 33 19.22 -5.61 -12.81
C ILE A 33 18.65 -6.42 -11.65
N ALA A 34 18.37 -7.70 -11.88
CA ALA A 34 18.07 -8.65 -10.80
C ALA A 34 19.19 -8.72 -9.73
N HIS A 35 20.35 -8.13 -10.01
CA HIS A 35 21.48 -7.98 -9.11
C HIS A 35 21.53 -6.63 -8.37
N SER A 36 20.59 -5.71 -8.60
CA SER A 36 20.62 -4.37 -7.98
C SER A 36 20.42 -4.44 -6.47
N GLU A 37 19.54 -5.32 -6.01
CA GLU A 37 19.29 -5.52 -4.58
C GLU A 37 20.55 -6.01 -3.87
N LYS A 38 21.25 -7.02 -4.41
CA LYS A 38 22.49 -7.51 -3.83
C LYS A 38 23.57 -6.42 -3.75
N LEU A 39 23.69 -5.60 -4.79
CA LEU A 39 24.61 -4.47 -4.82
C LEU A 39 24.26 -3.43 -3.74
N VAL A 40 22.98 -3.09 -3.59
CA VAL A 40 22.50 -2.12 -2.59
C VAL A 40 22.76 -2.66 -1.19
N LEU A 41 22.45 -3.93 -0.93
CA LEU A 41 22.72 -4.59 0.35
C LEU A 41 24.21 -4.61 0.67
N GLU A 42 25.07 -4.95 -0.30
CA GLU A 42 26.53 -4.88 -0.14
C GLU A 42 26.98 -3.45 0.19
N TYR A 43 26.45 -2.45 -0.50
CA TYR A 43 26.78 -1.04 -0.25
C TYR A 43 26.32 -0.53 1.12
N LEU A 44 25.11 -0.92 1.56
CA LEU A 44 24.55 -0.55 2.87
C LEU A 44 25.29 -1.20 4.03
N ASN A 45 25.78 -2.43 3.84
CA ASN A 45 26.55 -3.17 4.87
C ASN A 45 27.99 -2.66 5.04
N LEU A 46 28.50 -1.85 4.11
CA LEU A 46 29.85 -1.28 4.19
C LEU A 46 29.84 0.06 4.94
N ALA A 47 30.88 0.29 5.75
CA ALA A 47 31.05 1.53 6.49
C ALA A 47 31.13 2.77 5.56
N GLU A 48 30.59 3.89 6.02
CA GLU A 48 30.64 5.15 5.29
C GLU A 48 32.09 5.58 5.06
N GLY A 49 32.46 5.83 3.80
CA GLY A 49 33.82 6.23 3.41
C GLY A 49 34.86 5.11 3.33
N SER A 50 34.48 3.84 3.44
CA SER A 50 35.42 2.73 3.26
C SER A 50 35.99 2.67 1.83
N MET A 51 37.18 2.07 1.66
CA MET A 51 37.81 1.91 0.35
C MET A 51 36.96 1.04 -0.59
N GLU A 52 36.26 0.05 -0.04
CA GLU A 52 35.34 -0.85 -0.73
C GLU A 52 34.11 -0.09 -1.23
N ARG A 53 33.57 0.82 -0.42
CA ARG A 53 32.45 1.68 -0.81
C ARG A 53 32.83 2.58 -1.98
N HIS A 54 34.02 3.18 -1.93
CA HIS A 54 34.55 3.95 -3.05
C HIS A 54 34.84 3.10 -4.30
N PHE A 55 35.24 1.83 -4.15
CA PHE A 55 35.41 0.92 -5.28
C PHE A 55 34.08 0.67 -5.99
N ILE A 56 33.00 0.44 -5.23
CA ILE A 56 31.63 0.30 -5.77
C ILE A 56 31.19 1.58 -6.48
N GLU A 57 31.42 2.75 -5.88
CA GLU A 57 31.11 4.05 -6.49
C GLU A 57 31.87 4.32 -7.80
N ARG A 58 33.14 3.88 -7.88
CA ARG A 58 33.94 4.00 -9.12
C ARG A 58 33.45 3.04 -10.19
N ARG A 59 33.08 1.82 -9.82
CA ARG A 59 32.67 0.77 -10.76
C ARG A 59 31.29 1.03 -11.37
N PHE A 60 30.31 1.42 -10.54
CA PHE A 60 28.91 1.57 -10.95
C PHE A 60 28.47 3.04 -11.10
N GLY A 61 29.32 3.97 -10.68
CA GLY A 61 29.04 5.40 -10.65
C GLY A 61 28.27 5.80 -9.40
N LYS A 62 28.84 6.73 -8.62
CA LYS A 62 28.27 7.21 -7.35
C LYS A 62 26.79 7.60 -7.47
N THR A 63 26.43 8.38 -8.48
CA THR A 63 25.04 8.83 -8.70
C THR A 63 24.06 7.68 -8.96
N ASN A 64 24.48 6.64 -9.66
CA ASN A 64 23.61 5.49 -9.95
C ASN A 64 23.42 4.64 -8.69
N VAL A 65 24.49 4.39 -7.94
CA VAL A 65 24.42 3.65 -6.68
C VAL A 65 23.51 4.36 -5.69
N LEU A 66 23.65 5.68 -5.53
CA LEU A 66 22.77 6.47 -4.66
C LEU A 66 21.30 6.42 -5.09
N LYS A 67 21.01 6.44 -6.39
CA LYS A 67 19.64 6.27 -6.89
C LYS A 67 19.07 4.89 -6.55
N LEU A 68 19.88 3.83 -6.66
CA LEU A 68 19.47 2.47 -6.30
C LEU A 68 19.19 2.34 -4.80
N VAL A 69 20.05 2.93 -3.96
CA VAL A 69 19.86 2.97 -2.51
C VAL A 69 18.56 3.71 -2.15
N LYS A 70 18.34 4.90 -2.73
CA LYS A 70 17.11 5.67 -2.50
C LYS A 70 15.85 4.89 -2.87
N HIS A 71 15.86 4.23 -4.03
CA HIS A 71 14.73 3.41 -4.48
C HIS A 71 14.48 2.23 -3.53
N TYR A 72 15.55 1.58 -3.07
CA TYR A 72 15.45 0.46 -2.13
C TYR A 72 14.84 0.92 -0.80
N GLU A 73 15.30 2.04 -0.23
CA GLU A 73 14.73 2.63 0.99
C GLU A 73 13.25 2.98 0.81
N GLU A 74 12.87 3.57 -0.32
CA GLU A 74 11.47 3.87 -0.66
C GLU A 74 10.61 2.59 -0.75
N GLU A 75 11.14 1.52 -1.35
CA GLU A 75 10.45 0.22 -1.42
C GLU A 75 10.29 -0.44 -0.05
N GLN A 76 11.29 -0.36 0.83
CA GLN A 76 11.17 -0.89 2.19
C GLN A 76 10.14 -0.10 3.00
N ALA A 77 10.19 1.24 2.95
CA ALA A 77 9.21 2.08 3.63
C ALA A 77 7.78 1.82 3.13
N ASN A 78 7.60 1.61 1.83
CA ASN A 78 6.30 1.26 1.26
C ASN A 78 5.80 -0.12 1.74
N LYS A 79 6.69 -1.12 1.84
CA LYS A 79 6.34 -2.44 2.38
C LYS A 79 5.92 -2.36 3.85
N GLU A 80 6.70 -1.67 4.67
CA GLU A 80 6.38 -1.46 6.09
C GLU A 80 5.04 -0.75 6.26
N TRP A 81 4.78 0.28 5.44
CA TRP A 81 3.50 0.98 5.46
C TRP A 81 2.33 0.07 5.05
N LEU A 82 2.50 -0.74 4.00
CA LEU A 82 1.51 -1.72 3.57
C LEU A 82 1.21 -2.73 4.68
N GLU A 83 2.22 -3.27 5.35
CA GLU A 83 2.05 -4.22 6.45
C GLU A 83 1.37 -3.60 7.67
N ALA A 84 1.67 -2.34 7.99
CA ALA A 84 1.11 -1.65 9.14
C ALA A 84 -0.32 -1.13 8.91
N SER A 85 -0.61 -0.66 7.69
CA SER A 85 -1.81 0.12 7.39
C SER A 85 -2.84 -0.64 6.55
N THR A 86 -2.54 -1.86 6.13
CA THR A 86 -3.44 -2.66 5.29
C THR A 86 -3.59 -4.09 5.80
N MET A 87 -4.68 -4.75 5.41
CA MET A 87 -4.96 -6.14 5.74
C MET A 87 -5.22 -6.92 4.46
N ALA A 88 -4.56 -8.07 4.31
CA ALA A 88 -4.76 -8.95 3.17
C ALA A 88 -6.14 -9.63 3.22
N CYS A 89 -6.87 -9.59 2.11
CA CYS A 89 -8.14 -10.30 2.00
C CYS A 89 -7.90 -11.83 2.04
N PRO A 90 -8.56 -12.59 2.92
CA PRO A 90 -8.36 -14.03 3.02
C PRO A 90 -8.91 -14.84 1.81
N GLY A 91 -9.64 -14.18 0.91
CA GLY A 91 -10.19 -14.79 -0.31
C GLY A 91 -9.31 -14.62 -1.55
N CYS A 92 -8.68 -13.45 -1.71
CA CYS A 92 -7.94 -13.10 -2.93
C CYS A 92 -6.59 -12.40 -2.69
N GLU A 93 -6.18 -12.27 -1.42
CA GLU A 93 -4.89 -11.73 -0.96
C GLU A 93 -4.61 -10.28 -1.36
N VAL A 94 -5.59 -9.58 -1.93
CA VAL A 94 -5.49 -8.14 -2.15
C VAL A 94 -5.45 -7.42 -0.81
N HIS A 95 -4.46 -6.54 -0.65
CA HIS A 95 -4.33 -5.64 0.49
C HIS A 95 -5.46 -4.62 0.47
N VAL A 96 -6.20 -4.55 1.57
CA VAL A 96 -7.31 -3.62 1.78
C VAL A 96 -6.88 -2.66 2.88
N GLU A 97 -7.00 -1.37 2.62
CA GLU A 97 -6.86 -0.32 3.64
C GLU A 97 -8.16 -0.17 4.42
N LYS A 98 -8.09 -0.01 5.74
CA LYS A 98 -9.28 0.23 6.56
C LYS A 98 -9.71 1.69 6.42
N SER A 99 -10.90 1.91 5.89
CA SER A 99 -11.60 3.20 6.04
C SER A 99 -12.06 3.39 7.49
N LEU A 100 -12.20 4.64 7.93
CA LEU A 100 -12.78 4.98 9.23
C LEU A 100 -14.08 4.18 9.49
N GLY A 101 -14.25 3.68 10.72
CA GLY A 101 -15.43 2.91 11.13
C GLY A 101 -15.13 1.49 11.65
N CYS A 102 -15.99 0.54 11.28
CA CYS A 102 -15.99 -0.81 11.87
C CYS A 102 -14.95 -1.75 11.25
N ASN A 103 -14.61 -2.81 11.98
CA ASN A 103 -13.66 -3.85 11.57
C ASN A 103 -14.24 -4.90 10.62
N HIS A 104 -15.55 -4.85 10.33
CA HIS A 104 -16.15 -5.67 9.29
C HIS A 104 -15.90 -5.03 7.93
N MET A 105 -15.13 -5.70 7.08
CA MET A 105 -14.83 -5.23 5.74
C MET A 105 -15.34 -6.20 4.68
N THR A 106 -15.58 -5.67 3.49
CA THR A 106 -15.98 -6.44 2.31
C THR A 106 -14.99 -6.16 1.20
N CYS A 107 -14.32 -7.20 0.69
CA CYS A 107 -13.34 -7.03 -0.37
C CYS A 107 -14.00 -6.58 -1.67
N THR A 108 -13.52 -5.50 -2.29
CA THR A 108 -14.07 -4.97 -3.54
C THR A 108 -13.87 -5.90 -4.74
N LYS A 109 -12.80 -6.69 -4.75
CA LYS A 109 -12.46 -7.61 -5.84
C LYS A 109 -13.25 -8.93 -5.80
N CYS A 110 -13.30 -9.60 -4.65
CA CYS A 110 -13.93 -10.93 -4.52
C CYS A 110 -15.24 -10.94 -3.73
N ARG A 111 -15.64 -9.79 -3.15
CA ARG A 111 -16.84 -9.63 -2.30
C ARG A 111 -16.86 -10.49 -1.04
N GLN A 112 -15.72 -11.07 -0.64
CA GLN A 112 -15.60 -11.78 0.63
C GLN A 112 -15.70 -10.80 1.80
N HIS A 113 -16.56 -11.12 2.77
CA HIS A 113 -16.60 -10.43 4.06
C HIS A 113 -15.49 -10.98 4.97
N PHE A 114 -14.77 -10.11 5.66
CA PHE A 114 -13.71 -10.52 6.58
C PHE A 114 -13.55 -9.53 7.73
N CYS A 115 -12.93 -9.97 8.81
CA CYS A 115 -12.56 -9.10 9.92
C CYS A 115 -11.20 -8.48 9.65
N TYR A 116 -11.12 -7.16 9.66
CA TYR A 116 -9.89 -6.41 9.42
C TYR A 116 -8.83 -6.65 10.51
N ARG A 117 -9.23 -7.01 11.73
CA ARG A 117 -8.29 -7.22 12.85
C ARG A 117 -7.58 -8.56 12.82
N CYS A 118 -8.31 -9.62 12.46
CA CYS A 118 -7.79 -10.98 12.54
C CYS A 118 -7.66 -11.65 11.18
N GLY A 119 -8.06 -10.99 10.09
CA GLY A 119 -8.04 -11.54 8.73
C GLY A 119 -9.00 -12.70 8.51
N THR A 120 -9.87 -13.04 9.47
CA THR A 120 -10.74 -14.23 9.37
C THR A 120 -11.90 -13.97 8.41
N LYS A 121 -12.24 -14.99 7.60
CA LYS A 121 -13.41 -14.97 6.71
C LYS A 121 -14.69 -14.92 7.54
N LEU A 122 -15.56 -13.97 7.21
CA LEU A 122 -16.88 -13.84 7.83
C LEU A 122 -17.95 -14.36 6.87
N ALA A 123 -19.00 -14.96 7.43
CA ALA A 123 -20.17 -15.35 6.66
C ALA A 123 -20.96 -14.10 6.26
N GLY A 124 -21.30 -13.96 4.97
CA GLY A 124 -22.07 -12.81 4.50
C GLY A 124 -23.49 -12.71 5.08
N LYS A 125 -24.07 -13.84 5.49
CA LYS A 125 -25.39 -13.88 6.13
C LYS A 125 -25.38 -13.27 7.54
N ASP A 126 -24.34 -13.55 8.31
CA ASP A 126 -24.20 -13.13 9.73
C ASP A 126 -22.77 -12.66 10.05
N PRO A 127 -22.31 -11.53 9.46
CA PRO A 127 -20.93 -11.08 9.61
C PRO A 127 -20.59 -10.63 11.04
N TYR A 128 -21.60 -10.23 11.82
CA TYR A 128 -21.42 -9.73 13.18
C TYR A 128 -21.23 -10.82 14.24
N ARG A 129 -21.57 -12.09 13.93
CA ARG A 129 -21.44 -13.21 14.88
C ARG A 129 -20.04 -13.33 15.46
N HIS A 130 -19.01 -13.04 14.66
CA HIS A 130 -17.61 -13.06 15.10
C HIS A 130 -17.30 -12.08 16.25
N TYR A 131 -18.02 -10.96 16.32
CA TYR A 131 -17.84 -9.96 17.37
C TYR A 131 -18.70 -10.23 18.60
N SER A 132 -19.76 -11.02 18.46
CA SER A 132 -20.70 -11.34 19.55
C SER A 132 -20.42 -12.69 20.22
N THR A 133 -19.52 -13.51 19.67
CA THR A 133 -19.19 -14.83 20.22
C THR A 133 -18.18 -14.70 21.36
N VAL A 134 -18.58 -15.09 22.57
CA VAL A 134 -17.72 -15.07 23.76
C VAL A 134 -16.58 -16.08 23.56
N GLY A 135 -15.33 -15.62 23.72
CA GLY A 135 -14.12 -16.43 23.56
C GLY A 135 -13.36 -16.22 22.25
N ASP A 136 -13.96 -15.54 21.27
CA ASP A 136 -13.23 -15.14 20.05
C ASP A 136 -12.26 -14.00 20.33
N ARG A 137 -11.13 -13.96 19.61
CA ARG A 137 -10.11 -12.89 19.72
C ARG A 137 -10.68 -11.47 19.48
N CYS A 138 -11.79 -11.40 18.75
CA CYS A 138 -12.46 -10.17 18.33
C CYS A 138 -13.79 -9.92 19.06
N TYR A 139 -14.08 -10.63 20.15
CA TYR A 139 -15.27 -10.38 20.96
C TYR A 139 -15.34 -8.91 21.42
N ASN A 140 -16.47 -8.25 21.20
CA ASN A 140 -16.73 -6.82 21.46
C ASN A 140 -15.75 -5.83 20.79
N LYS A 141 -15.07 -6.24 19.71
CA LYS A 141 -14.07 -5.41 18.99
C LYS A 141 -14.54 -5.01 17.59
N LEU A 142 -15.84 -4.75 17.42
CA LEU A 142 -16.40 -4.33 16.13
C LEU A 142 -15.90 -2.94 15.75
N PHE A 143 -15.81 -2.03 16.71
CA PHE A 143 -15.25 -0.69 16.54
C PHE A 143 -13.96 -0.60 17.34
N ASP A 144 -12.99 0.13 16.80
CA ASP A 144 -11.84 0.56 17.58
C ASP A 144 -12.23 1.93 18.14
N PHE A 145 -12.55 1.99 19.43
CA PHE A 145 -12.77 3.25 20.11
C PHE A 145 -11.43 4.00 20.11
N GLN A 146 -11.28 4.97 19.20
CA GLN A 146 -10.31 6.03 19.37
C GLN A 146 -11.03 7.03 20.29
N ALA A 147 -10.54 7.16 21.53
CA ALA A 147 -10.93 8.28 22.36
C ALA A 147 -10.36 9.52 21.69
N GLU A 148 -11.15 10.13 20.82
CA GLU A 148 -10.91 11.49 20.42
C GLU A 148 -11.20 12.32 21.67
N ASP A 149 -10.15 12.86 22.28
CA ASP A 149 -10.25 13.91 23.28
C ASP A 149 -10.74 15.19 22.59
N GLU A 150 -11.91 15.15 21.95
CA GLU A 150 -12.59 16.35 21.44
C GLU A 150 -13.17 17.08 22.64
N GLU A 151 -12.31 17.88 23.27
CA GLU A 151 -12.66 18.93 24.20
C GLU A 151 -13.76 19.79 23.56
N TRP A 152 -14.97 19.72 24.13
CA TRP A 152 -16.14 20.43 23.63
C TRP A 152 -15.84 21.93 23.53
N GLN A 153 -15.66 22.44 22.31
CA GLN A 153 -15.47 23.87 22.10
C GLN A 153 -16.84 24.56 22.08
N PRO A 154 -17.11 25.53 22.98
CA PRO A 154 -18.34 26.29 22.95
C PRO A 154 -18.44 27.08 21.64
N VAL A 155 -19.59 27.01 20.97
CA VAL A 155 -19.88 27.87 19.83
C VAL A 155 -20.16 29.28 20.37
N GLU A 156 -19.24 30.22 20.17
CA GLU A 156 -19.47 31.61 20.52
C GLU A 156 -20.62 32.17 19.65
N GLY A 157 -21.64 32.71 20.33
CA GLY A 157 -22.86 33.21 19.72
C GLY A 157 -22.59 34.37 18.76
N PHE A 158 -23.05 34.21 17.52
CA PHE A 158 -23.08 35.27 16.53
C PHE A 158 -24.10 36.33 16.96
N PHE A 159 -23.63 37.39 17.63
CA PHE A 159 -24.44 38.59 17.85
C PHE A 159 -24.64 39.27 16.49
N VAL A 160 -25.88 39.27 16.01
CA VAL A 160 -26.31 40.08 14.86
C VAL A 160 -26.66 41.46 15.42
N GLU A 161 -25.81 42.46 15.16
CA GLU A 161 -26.21 43.87 15.25
C GLU A 161 -26.79 44.34 13.91
#